data_AF-A0A9E7ESJ0-F1
#
_entry.id   AF-A0A9E7ESJ0-F1
#
_cell.length_a   1.000
_cell.length_b   1.000
_cell.length_c   1.000
_cell.angle_alpha   90.00
_cell.angle_beta   90.00
_cell.angle_gamma   90.00
#
_symmetry.space_group_name_H-M   'P 1'
#
loop_
_entity.id
_entity.type
_entity.pdbx_description
1 polymer ?
#
loop_
_entity_poly.entity_id
_entity_poly.type
_entity_poly.pdbx_seq_one_letter_code
_entity_poly.pdbx_strand_id
1 'polypeptide(L)'
;MRPILMKGHERPLTFLKYNREGDLLFSFAKDHTPTVWFADSGERLGTYRGHNGAVWCCDVSQTSESVLTIKGPQARINRVVWGPLNKTIISAGEDAVIRVWDTETGQVLKESDKETGHQKTISSLSKSADDSHFLTGSLDKSAKVPTIIPLGYKNLTLIKTYVTERPVNACVISPLLYHVVIGGGQEAVHVTTTDRRAGKFEAKFFHKILQEEIEGVKGHFGPINALDFNPDGRRFGVMNDEEVGTSVVGSSIWCIATLD
;
A
#
# COMPACT_ATOMS: atom_id res chain seq x y z
N MET A 1 -18.96 -6.34 -14.67
CA MET A 1 -19.32 -5.90 -13.31
C MET A 1 -19.83 -4.47 -13.33
N ARG A 2 -20.70 -4.08 -12.39
CA ARG A 2 -21.12 -2.68 -12.21
C ARG A 2 -20.32 -2.08 -11.04
N PRO A 3 -19.52 -1.01 -11.25
CA PRO A 3 -18.82 -0.36 -10.15
C PRO A 3 -19.82 0.32 -9.21
N ILE A 4 -19.55 0.27 -7.91
CA ILE A 4 -20.34 0.95 -6.88
C ILE A 4 -19.60 2.24 -6.50
N LEU A 5 -20.26 3.39 -6.66
CA LEU A 5 -19.70 4.69 -6.32
C LEU A 5 -20.06 5.06 -4.88
N MET A 6 -19.07 5.04 -3.98
CA MET A 6 -19.24 5.43 -2.58
C MET A 6 -18.82 6.89 -2.37
N LYS A 7 -19.77 7.73 -1.97
CA LYS A 7 -19.53 9.17 -1.70
C LYS A 7 -19.57 9.43 -0.19
N GLY A 8 -18.40 9.68 0.40
CA GLY A 8 -18.30 9.98 1.83
C GLY A 8 -17.16 10.90 2.25
N HIS A 9 -16.18 11.14 1.36
CA HIS A 9 -14.99 11.95 1.65
C HIS A 9 -14.96 13.21 0.79
N GLU A 10 -14.57 14.33 1.40
CA GLU A 10 -14.46 15.64 0.74
C GLU A 10 -13.02 15.95 0.28
N ARG A 11 -12.07 15.11 0.67
CA ARG A 11 -10.64 15.24 0.37
C ARG A 11 -10.12 13.95 -0.28
N PRO A 12 -8.94 14.00 -0.93
CA PRO A 12 -8.33 12.82 -1.53
C PRO A 12 -8.16 11.69 -0.51
N LEU A 13 -8.50 10.47 -0.94
CA LEU A 13 -8.29 9.26 -0.15
C LEU A 13 -6.80 9.04 0.08
N THR A 14 -6.45 8.62 1.29
CA THR A 14 -5.09 8.29 1.71
C THR A 14 -4.88 6.78 1.80
N PHE A 15 -5.92 6.05 2.22
CA PHE A 15 -5.81 4.63 2.50
C PHE A 15 -7.19 3.95 2.40
N LEU A 16 -7.18 2.67 2.04
CA LEU A 16 -8.33 1.77 2.02
C LEU A 16 -7.94 0.46 2.67
N LYS A 17 -8.87 -0.18 3.37
CA LYS A 17 -8.63 -1.48 3.99
C LYS A 17 -9.91 -2.28 4.12
N TYR A 18 -9.92 -3.50 3.59
CA TYR A 18 -10.95 -4.47 3.92
C TYR A 18 -10.70 -5.08 5.30
N ASN A 19 -11.77 -5.48 5.97
CA ASN A 19 -11.64 -6.41 7.08
C ASN A 19 -11.34 -7.84 6.58
N ARG A 20 -11.01 -8.74 7.50
CA ARG A 20 -10.62 -10.11 7.18
C ARG A 20 -11.71 -10.90 6.44
N GLU A 21 -12.97 -10.68 6.80
CA GLU A 21 -14.12 -11.36 6.20
C GLU A 21 -14.52 -10.77 4.84
N GLY A 22 -14.02 -9.57 4.50
CA GLY A 22 -14.26 -8.89 3.24
C GLY A 22 -15.64 -8.24 3.11
N ASP A 23 -16.47 -8.28 4.16
CA ASP A 23 -17.80 -7.67 4.21
C ASP A 23 -17.77 -6.18 4.57
N LEU A 24 -16.67 -5.69 5.17
CA LEU A 24 -16.49 -4.28 5.52
C LEU A 24 -15.29 -3.67 4.81
N LEU A 25 -15.49 -2.45 4.30
CA LEU A 25 -14.46 -1.60 3.75
C LEU A 25 -14.28 -0.35 4.60
N PHE A 26 -13.03 -0.07 4.96
CA PHE A 26 -12.63 1.12 5.69
C PHE A 26 -11.95 2.08 4.71
N SER A 27 -12.38 3.34 4.71
CA SER A 27 -11.80 4.38 3.88
C SER A 27 -11.28 5.54 4.72
N PHE A 28 -10.11 6.02 4.31
CA PHE A 28 -9.39 7.12 4.96
C PHE A 28 -9.07 8.16 3.91
N ALA A 29 -9.21 9.43 4.29
CA ALA A 29 -8.84 10.55 3.44
C ALA A 29 -7.97 11.54 4.21
N LYS A 30 -7.55 12.59 3.50
CA LYS A 30 -6.98 13.79 4.12
C LYS A 30 -8.02 14.61 4.90
N ASP A 31 -9.28 14.18 4.92
CA ASP A 31 -10.28 14.70 5.86
C ASP A 31 -10.11 14.05 7.24
N HIS A 32 -10.89 14.54 8.19
CA HIS A 32 -10.81 14.16 9.60
C HIS A 32 -11.75 13.00 9.96
N THR A 33 -12.36 12.38 8.95
CA THR A 33 -13.51 11.47 9.13
C THR A 33 -13.31 10.17 8.39
N PRO A 34 -12.51 9.23 8.94
CA PRO A 34 -12.51 7.86 8.45
C PRO A 34 -13.92 7.27 8.42
N THR A 35 -14.24 6.52 7.37
CA THR A 35 -15.59 6.00 7.12
C THR A 35 -15.56 4.49 6.92
N VAL A 36 -16.62 3.81 7.36
CA VAL A 36 -16.81 2.37 7.18
C VAL A 36 -18.02 2.11 6.29
N TRP A 37 -17.87 1.14 5.39
CA TRP A 37 -18.85 0.76 4.39
C TRP A 37 -19.08 -0.74 4.43
N PHE A 38 -20.29 -1.15 4.07
CA PHE A 38 -20.55 -2.52 3.67
C PHE A 38 -20.01 -2.75 2.26
N ALA A 39 -19.19 -3.79 2.07
CA ALA A 39 -18.51 -4.10 0.82
C ALA A 39 -19.46 -4.57 -0.29
N ASP A 40 -20.57 -5.22 0.10
CA ASP A 40 -21.55 -5.82 -0.80
C ASP A 40 -22.54 -4.80 -1.38
N SER A 41 -23.02 -3.89 -0.53
CA SER A 41 -24.05 -2.90 -0.84
C SER A 41 -23.47 -1.51 -1.11
N GLY A 42 -22.27 -1.21 -0.59
CA GLY A 42 -21.70 0.14 -0.58
C GLY A 42 -22.40 1.08 0.40
N GLU A 43 -23.28 0.59 1.27
CA GLU A 43 -23.93 1.42 2.28
C GLU A 43 -22.95 1.83 3.39
N ARG A 44 -23.07 3.07 3.85
CA ARG A 44 -22.20 3.61 4.90
C ARG A 44 -22.66 3.11 6.26
N LEU A 45 -21.83 2.31 6.92
CA LEU A 45 -22.05 1.85 8.29
C LEU A 45 -21.86 2.99 9.31
N GLY A 46 -20.82 3.80 9.15
CA GLY A 46 -20.54 4.89 10.10
C GLY A 46 -19.28 5.69 9.81
N THR A 47 -19.08 6.75 10.58
CA THR A 47 -17.89 7.64 10.48
C THR A 47 -17.22 7.77 11.84
N TYR A 48 -15.90 7.64 11.89
CA TYR A 48 -15.10 7.90 13.08
C TYR A 48 -14.76 9.39 13.16
N ARG A 49 -15.14 10.05 14.26
CA ARG A 49 -14.90 11.48 14.49
C ARG A 49 -14.00 11.65 15.72
N GLY A 50 -13.05 12.60 15.65
CA GLY A 50 -12.16 12.92 16.77
C GLY A 50 -10.71 13.20 16.37
N HIS A 51 -10.30 12.88 15.14
CA HIS A 51 -8.97 13.19 14.64
C HIS A 51 -8.88 14.66 14.19
N ASN A 52 -7.85 15.39 14.62
CA ASN A 52 -7.58 16.77 14.19
C ASN A 52 -6.63 16.85 12.97
N GLY A 53 -6.36 15.72 12.31
CA GLY A 53 -5.42 15.61 11.19
C GLY A 53 -5.82 14.51 10.21
N ALA A 54 -5.05 14.38 9.12
CA ALA A 54 -5.24 13.32 8.14
C ALA A 54 -4.85 11.96 8.72
N VAL A 55 -5.68 10.95 8.51
CA VAL A 55 -5.36 9.56 8.87
C VAL A 55 -4.66 8.90 7.70
N TRP A 56 -3.42 8.44 7.91
CA TRP A 56 -2.57 7.92 6.84
C TRP A 56 -2.58 6.39 6.73
N CYS A 57 -2.93 5.69 7.81
CA CYS A 57 -3.10 4.24 7.82
C CYS A 57 -3.96 3.82 9.02
N CYS A 58 -4.57 2.65 8.93
CA CYS A 58 -5.26 2.02 10.06
C CYS A 58 -5.09 0.50 10.01
N ASP A 59 -5.39 -0.14 11.13
CA ASP A 59 -5.67 -1.57 11.17
C ASP A 59 -6.99 -1.86 11.88
N VAL A 60 -7.60 -2.99 11.56
CA VAL A 60 -8.90 -3.43 12.11
C VAL A 60 -8.64 -4.66 13.00
N SER A 61 -8.66 -4.43 14.31
CA SER A 61 -8.50 -5.49 15.34
C SER A 61 -9.78 -6.32 15.52
N GLN A 62 -9.64 -7.57 15.97
CA GLN A 62 -10.74 -8.44 16.42
C GLN A 62 -11.32 -8.04 17.79
N THR A 63 -10.59 -7.30 18.62
CA THR A 63 -11.01 -6.88 19.97
C THR A 63 -10.60 -5.42 20.23
N SER A 64 -11.57 -4.58 20.60
CA SER A 64 -11.44 -3.11 20.68
C SER A 64 -10.90 -2.59 22.03
N GLU A 65 -9.99 -3.31 22.69
CA GLU A 65 -9.68 -3.03 24.10
C GLU A 65 -8.26 -2.55 24.42
N SER A 66 -7.32 -2.56 23.48
CA SER A 66 -5.94 -2.11 23.77
C SER A 66 -5.37 -1.15 22.74
N VAL A 67 -4.96 0.04 23.19
CA VAL A 67 -4.18 1.00 22.40
C VAL A 67 -2.71 0.89 22.80
N LEU A 68 -1.92 0.19 21.98
CA LEU A 68 -0.47 0.21 22.08
C LEU A 68 0.07 1.48 21.40
N THR A 69 0.70 2.37 22.17
CA THR A 69 1.38 3.56 21.61
C THR A 69 2.88 3.33 21.60
N ILE A 70 3.44 3.06 20.43
CA ILE A 70 4.87 2.90 20.23
C ILE A 70 5.48 4.27 19.90
N LYS A 71 6.33 4.79 20.80
CA LYS A 71 7.12 6.02 20.58
C LYS A 71 8.54 5.60 20.24
N GLY A 72 9.03 5.92 19.04
CA GLY A 72 10.36 5.43 18.68
C GLY A 72 11.08 6.13 17.54
N PRO A 73 10.50 6.31 16.34
CA PRO A 73 11.25 6.92 15.25
C PRO A 73 11.10 8.44 15.23
N GLN A 74 12.23 9.14 15.10
CA GLN A 74 12.29 10.59 14.84
C GLN A 74 11.78 10.94 13.43
N ALA A 75 11.85 9.97 12.50
CA ALA A 75 11.40 10.13 11.12
C ALA A 75 9.93 9.71 10.94
N ARG A 76 9.26 10.32 9.97
CA ARG A 76 7.86 10.03 9.65
C ARG A 76 7.71 8.61 9.10
N ILE A 77 6.84 7.82 9.73
CA ILE A 77 6.42 6.52 9.22
C ILE A 77 5.32 6.73 8.17
N ASN A 78 5.47 6.08 7.02
CA ASN A 78 4.50 6.13 5.93
C ASN A 78 3.56 4.92 5.94
N ARG A 79 4.06 3.74 6.30
CA ARG A 79 3.30 2.48 6.27
C ARG A 79 3.69 1.58 7.45
N VAL A 80 2.70 0.81 7.90
CA VAL A 80 2.83 -0.16 9.00
C VAL A 80 2.01 -1.39 8.66
N VAL A 81 2.52 -2.58 8.97
CA VAL A 81 1.76 -3.85 8.93
C VAL A 81 2.09 -4.71 10.14
N TRP A 82 1.19 -5.64 10.46
CA TRP A 82 1.50 -6.70 11.40
C TRP A 82 2.48 -7.70 10.79
N GLY A 83 3.43 -8.14 11.61
CA GLY A 83 4.23 -9.32 11.34
C GLY A 83 3.53 -10.61 11.81
N PRO A 84 4.23 -11.74 11.73
CA PRO A 84 3.66 -13.04 12.05
C PRO A 84 3.20 -13.13 13.52
N LEU A 85 2.10 -13.87 13.73
CA LEU A 85 1.51 -14.17 15.05
C LEU A 85 1.09 -12.93 15.87
N ASN A 86 0.93 -11.76 15.24
CA ASN A 86 0.59 -10.50 15.90
C ASN A 86 1.53 -10.09 17.04
N LYS A 87 2.75 -10.63 17.06
CA LYS A 87 3.77 -10.30 18.07
C LYS A 87 4.69 -9.17 17.65
N THR A 88 4.70 -8.87 16.36
CA THR A 88 5.57 -7.85 15.81
C THR A 88 4.80 -6.92 14.90
N ILE A 89 5.28 -5.68 14.84
CA ILE A 89 4.82 -4.67 13.90
C ILE A 89 6.00 -4.33 12.99
N ILE A 90 5.75 -4.22 11.69
CA ILE A 90 6.75 -3.81 10.70
C ILE A 90 6.37 -2.43 10.21
N SER A 91 7.28 -1.46 10.35
CA SER A 91 7.07 -0.09 9.88
C SER A 91 8.09 0.31 8.84
N ALA A 92 7.69 1.16 7.91
CA ALA A 92 8.60 1.79 6.95
C ALA A 92 8.23 3.26 6.71
N GLY A 93 9.24 4.09 6.46
CA GLY A 93 9.07 5.54 6.43
C GLY A 93 10.02 6.31 5.50
N GLU A 94 10.11 7.61 5.76
CA GLU A 94 10.90 8.58 4.98
C GLU A 94 12.41 8.40 5.13
N ASP A 95 12.87 7.79 6.22
CA ASP A 95 14.29 7.53 6.47
C ASP A 95 14.85 6.29 5.74
N ALA A 96 14.02 5.66 4.89
CA ALA A 96 14.36 4.47 4.11
C ALA A 96 14.69 3.23 4.97
N VAL A 97 14.41 3.27 6.27
CA VAL A 97 14.67 2.17 7.21
C VAL A 97 13.38 1.39 7.47
N ILE A 98 13.46 0.07 7.34
CA ILE A 98 12.42 -0.86 7.78
C ILE A 98 12.71 -1.21 9.23
N ARG A 99 11.71 -1.09 10.10
CA ARG A 99 11.83 -1.45 11.51
C ARG A 99 10.85 -2.53 11.88
N VAL A 100 11.30 -3.45 12.72
CA VAL A 100 10.47 -4.46 13.35
C VAL A 100 10.37 -4.12 14.83
N TRP A 101 9.15 -3.98 15.31
CA TRP A 101 8.81 -3.63 16.68
C TRP A 101 8.21 -4.84 17.36
N ASP A 102 8.51 -4.99 18.64
CA ASP A 102 7.83 -5.92 19.52
C ASP A 102 6.52 -5.29 20.02
N THR A 103 5.42 -6.04 19.97
CA THR A 103 4.10 -5.52 20.33
C THR A 103 3.84 -5.51 21.83
N GLU A 104 4.55 -6.33 22.61
CA GLU A 104 4.37 -6.40 24.06
C GLU A 104 5.17 -5.30 24.75
N THR A 105 6.39 -5.06 24.29
CA THR A 105 7.34 -4.12 24.88
C THR A 105 7.38 -2.77 24.18
N GLY A 106 6.91 -2.69 22.93
CA GLY A 106 6.97 -1.47 22.12
C GLY A 106 8.39 -1.07 21.69
N GLN A 107 9.38 -1.96 21.83
CA GLN A 107 10.77 -1.68 21.49
C GLN A 107 11.08 -2.08 20.04
N VAL A 108 12.04 -1.39 19.43
CA VAL A 108 12.60 -1.80 18.13
C VAL A 108 13.42 -3.08 18.35
N LEU A 109 12.96 -4.18 17.77
CA LEU A 109 13.71 -5.42 17.73
C LEU A 109 14.83 -5.35 16.71
N LYS A 110 14.52 -4.78 15.52
CA LYS A 110 15.41 -4.73 14.36
C LYS A 110 15.19 -3.53 13.47
N GLU A 111 16.27 -3.12 12.81
CA GLU A 111 16.29 -2.15 11.73
C GLU A 111 16.97 -2.77 10.51
N SER A 112 16.54 -2.40 9.29
CA SER A 112 17.20 -2.82 8.06
C SER A 112 18.54 -2.10 7.88
N ASP A 113 19.53 -2.81 7.36
CA ASP A 113 20.82 -2.22 7.01
C ASP A 113 20.65 -1.13 5.94
N LYS A 114 21.33 0.01 6.13
CA LYS A 114 21.26 1.14 5.17
C LYS A 114 21.98 0.84 3.86
N GLU A 115 22.93 -0.09 3.85
CA GLU A 115 23.70 -0.44 2.65
C GLU A 115 22.89 -1.35 1.71
N THR A 116 22.24 -2.38 2.25
CA THR A 116 21.44 -3.34 1.45
C THR A 116 19.96 -2.97 1.37
N GLY A 117 19.48 -2.08 2.24
CA GLY A 117 18.12 -1.57 2.31
C GLY A 117 17.78 -0.55 1.21
N HIS A 118 16.67 0.15 1.38
CA HIS A 118 16.26 1.21 0.46
C HIS A 118 17.14 2.45 0.65
N GLN A 119 17.34 3.21 -0.43
CA GLN A 119 18.15 4.43 -0.41
C GLN A 119 17.31 5.71 -0.37
N LYS A 120 15.99 5.57 -0.55
CA LYS A 120 15.02 6.67 -0.47
C LYS A 120 13.77 6.21 0.28
N THR A 121 12.91 7.18 0.60
CA THR A 121 11.60 7.01 1.23
C THR A 121 10.88 5.76 0.74
N ILE A 122 10.48 4.93 1.70
CA ILE A 122 9.61 3.78 1.46
C ILE A 122 8.17 4.29 1.44
N SER A 123 7.51 4.11 0.30
CA SER A 123 6.17 4.63 0.02
C SER A 123 5.09 3.58 0.29
N SER A 124 5.42 2.31 0.10
CA SER A 124 4.48 1.19 0.18
C SER A 124 5.08 0.00 0.91
N LEU A 125 4.22 -0.72 1.64
CA LEU A 125 4.58 -1.92 2.36
C LEU A 125 3.37 -2.87 2.33
N SER A 126 3.58 -4.10 1.85
CA SER A 126 2.55 -5.13 1.70
C SER A 126 3.07 -6.48 2.20
N LYS A 127 2.26 -7.18 2.98
CA LYS A 127 2.63 -8.47 3.61
C LYS A 127 2.25 -9.64 2.70
N SER A 128 2.99 -10.74 2.73
CA SER A 128 2.57 -11.98 2.11
C SER A 128 1.40 -12.63 2.86
N ALA A 129 0.58 -13.39 2.15
CA ALA A 129 -0.53 -14.13 2.77
C ALA A 129 -0.05 -15.22 3.75
N ASP A 130 1.17 -15.74 3.55
CA ASP A 130 1.81 -16.75 4.40
C ASP A 130 2.59 -16.18 5.59
N ASP A 131 2.56 -14.86 5.80
CA ASP A 131 3.26 -14.18 6.90
C ASP A 131 4.81 -14.30 6.93
N SER A 132 5.41 -14.91 5.90
CA SER A 132 6.84 -15.23 5.89
C SER A 132 7.74 -14.12 5.31
N HIS A 133 7.18 -13.22 4.52
CA HIS A 133 7.91 -12.13 3.88
C HIS A 133 6.97 -10.96 3.58
N PHE A 134 7.55 -9.86 3.13
CA PHE A 134 6.79 -8.68 2.75
C PHE A 134 7.47 -7.98 1.59
N LEU A 135 6.75 -7.10 0.92
CA LEU A 135 7.19 -6.32 -0.23
C LEU A 135 7.22 -4.86 0.20
N THR A 136 8.34 -4.20 -0.06
CA THR A 136 8.52 -2.76 0.17
C THR A 136 8.77 -2.07 -1.15
N GLY A 137 8.11 -0.94 -1.38
CA GLY A 137 8.28 -0.10 -2.56
C GLY A 137 8.88 1.25 -2.18
N SER A 138 9.86 1.72 -2.95
CA SER A 138 10.55 2.97 -2.67
C SER A 138 10.68 3.88 -3.89
N LEU A 139 10.84 5.17 -3.60
CA LEU A 139 11.17 6.20 -4.58
C LEU A 139 12.59 6.05 -5.15
N ASP A 140 13.39 5.10 -4.64
CA ASP A 140 14.67 4.71 -5.23
C ASP A 140 14.54 3.87 -6.51
N LYS A 141 13.29 3.67 -6.99
CA LYS A 141 12.94 2.87 -8.17
C LYS A 141 13.21 1.38 -7.99
N SER A 142 13.15 0.92 -6.75
CA SER A 142 13.18 -0.50 -6.44
C SER A 142 11.99 -0.90 -5.59
N ALA A 143 11.54 -2.14 -5.78
CA ALA A 143 10.74 -2.85 -4.82
C ALA A 143 11.54 -4.04 -4.28
N LYS A 144 11.54 -4.24 -2.98
CA LYS A 144 12.36 -5.24 -2.29
C LYS A 144 11.50 -6.23 -1.54
N VAL A 145 11.92 -7.50 -1.50
CA VAL A 145 11.26 -8.57 -0.74
C VAL A 145 12.15 -9.00 0.43
N PRO A 146 12.09 -8.28 1.56
CA PRO A 146 12.69 -8.72 2.80
C PRO A 146 11.91 -9.88 3.44
N THR A 147 12.62 -10.74 4.14
CA THR A 147 12.07 -11.75 5.04
C THR A 147 12.58 -11.57 6.45
N ILE A 148 11.75 -11.98 7.41
CA ILE A 148 12.13 -12.13 8.81
C ILE A 148 12.15 -13.63 9.06
N ILE A 149 13.33 -14.19 9.33
CA ILE A 149 13.47 -15.63 9.60
C ILE A 149 12.80 -15.94 10.95
N PRO A 150 11.72 -16.75 10.99
CA PRO A 150 10.92 -16.97 12.20
C PRO A 150 11.69 -17.61 13.36
N LEU A 151 12.69 -18.44 13.03
CA LEU A 151 13.47 -19.19 14.02
C LEU A 151 14.55 -18.37 14.75
N GLY A 152 14.58 -17.05 14.56
CA GLY A 152 15.51 -16.23 15.34
C GLY A 152 15.26 -14.74 15.36
N TYR A 153 14.41 -14.19 14.48
CA TYR A 153 14.22 -12.73 14.34
C TYR A 153 15.56 -11.96 14.26
N LYS A 154 16.64 -12.65 13.84
CA LYS A 154 18.00 -12.15 14.04
C LYS A 154 18.33 -11.07 13.02
N ASN A 155 17.92 -11.28 11.77
CA ASN A 155 18.24 -10.40 10.65
C ASN A 155 17.03 -10.19 9.73
N LEU A 156 16.91 -8.98 9.19
CA LEU A 156 16.10 -8.69 8.01
C LEU A 156 16.93 -9.05 6.79
N THR A 157 16.59 -10.15 6.12
CA THR A 157 17.34 -10.61 4.94
C THR A 157 16.59 -10.26 3.67
N LEU A 158 17.28 -9.62 2.73
CA LEU A 158 16.73 -9.31 1.42
C LEU A 158 16.76 -10.55 0.52
N ILE A 159 15.59 -11.00 0.04
CA ILE A 159 15.48 -12.16 -0.86
C ILE A 159 15.59 -11.71 -2.33
N LYS A 160 14.82 -10.67 -2.69
CA LYS A 160 14.66 -10.23 -4.09
C LYS A 160 14.58 -8.71 -4.18
N THR A 161 15.02 -8.19 -5.32
CA THR A 161 14.91 -6.77 -5.68
C THR A 161 14.36 -6.69 -7.10
N TYR A 162 13.22 -6.04 -7.27
CA TYR A 162 12.68 -5.67 -8.57
C TYR A 162 13.09 -4.23 -8.86
N VAL A 163 13.76 -4.02 -9.98
CA VAL A 163 14.19 -2.68 -10.41
C VAL A 163 13.19 -2.17 -11.44
N THR A 164 12.70 -0.95 -11.23
CA THR A 164 11.76 -0.28 -12.12
C THR A 164 12.39 0.96 -12.75
N GLU A 165 11.90 1.40 -13.90
CA GLU A 165 12.41 2.63 -14.53
C GLU A 165 11.94 3.89 -13.80
N ARG A 166 10.76 3.79 -13.18
CA ARG A 166 10.06 4.88 -12.47
C ARG A 166 10.05 4.64 -10.95
N PRO A 167 9.92 5.71 -10.14
CA PRO A 167 9.74 5.59 -8.69
C PRO A 167 8.52 4.72 -8.35
N VAL A 168 8.66 3.87 -7.34
CA VAL A 168 7.57 3.01 -6.87
C VAL A 168 6.77 3.76 -5.80
N ASN A 169 5.47 3.92 -6.03
CA ASN A 169 4.57 4.58 -5.08
C ASN A 169 3.72 3.54 -4.34
N ALA A 170 3.35 2.46 -5.02
CA ALA A 170 2.51 1.39 -4.51
C ALA A 170 3.05 0.03 -4.95
N CYS A 171 3.02 -0.96 -4.07
CA CYS A 171 3.36 -2.33 -4.39
C CYS A 171 2.50 -3.29 -3.56
N VAL A 172 2.12 -4.41 -4.16
CA VAL A 172 1.30 -5.41 -3.50
C VAL A 172 1.66 -6.83 -3.94
N ILE A 173 1.61 -7.79 -3.02
CA ILE A 173 1.84 -9.21 -3.30
C ILE A 173 0.50 -9.88 -3.60
N SER A 174 0.42 -10.69 -4.64
CA SER A 174 -0.77 -11.52 -4.88
C SER A 174 -0.93 -12.58 -3.79
N PRO A 175 -2.11 -12.73 -3.17
CA PRO A 175 -2.31 -13.73 -2.13
C PRO A 175 -2.48 -15.15 -2.70
N LEU A 176 -2.82 -15.29 -4.00
CA LEU A 176 -3.12 -16.57 -4.64
C LEU A 176 -2.01 -17.04 -5.58
N LEU A 177 -1.42 -16.13 -6.35
CA LEU A 177 -0.50 -16.46 -7.44
C LEU A 177 0.93 -15.98 -7.16
N TYR A 178 1.90 -16.54 -7.89
CA TYR A 178 3.33 -16.20 -7.73
C TYR A 178 3.74 -14.93 -8.47
N HIS A 179 2.98 -13.84 -8.31
CA HIS A 179 3.34 -12.54 -8.86
C HIS A 179 3.22 -11.42 -7.84
N VAL A 180 3.94 -10.34 -8.12
CA VAL A 180 3.85 -9.07 -7.40
C VAL A 180 3.45 -7.98 -8.38
N VAL A 181 2.68 -7.02 -7.91
CA VAL A 181 2.25 -5.87 -8.72
C VAL A 181 2.91 -4.63 -8.18
N ILE A 182 3.55 -3.89 -9.08
CA ILE A 182 4.29 -2.68 -8.76
C ILE A 182 3.73 -1.55 -9.61
N GLY A 183 3.29 -0.50 -8.92
CA GLY A 183 2.69 0.69 -9.51
C GLY A 183 3.45 1.93 -9.06
N GLY A 184 3.63 2.86 -9.99
CA GLY A 184 4.30 4.11 -9.65
C GLY A 184 4.38 5.05 -10.83
N GLY A 185 5.25 6.05 -10.67
CA GLY A 185 5.36 7.14 -11.60
C GLY A 185 5.48 8.48 -10.89
N GLN A 186 6.06 9.43 -11.60
CA GLN A 186 6.12 10.82 -11.20
C GLN A 186 5.66 11.64 -12.39
N GLU A 187 4.91 12.71 -12.14
CA GLU A 187 4.46 13.59 -13.22
C GLU A 187 5.67 14.22 -13.93
N ALA A 188 5.60 14.27 -15.25
CA ALA A 188 6.60 14.97 -16.02
C ALA A 188 6.35 16.48 -15.89
N VAL A 189 7.24 17.18 -15.18
CA VAL A 189 7.18 18.64 -14.94
C VAL A 189 7.21 19.46 -16.25
N HIS A 190 7.51 18.84 -17.40
CA HIS A 190 7.61 19.48 -18.72
C HIS A 190 6.95 18.65 -19.83
N VAL A 191 5.62 18.51 -19.85
CA VAL A 191 4.92 18.11 -21.08
C VAL A 191 3.84 19.12 -21.40
N THR A 192 4.20 20.08 -22.23
CA THR A 192 3.27 20.93 -22.97
C THR A 192 2.26 20.04 -23.70
N THR A 193 1.00 20.19 -23.33
CA THR A 193 -0.21 20.00 -24.14
C THR A 193 -0.03 19.36 -25.53
N THR A 194 0.01 18.02 -25.63
CA THR A 194 -0.47 17.32 -26.85
C THR A 194 -0.88 15.85 -26.67
N ASP A 195 -0.45 15.10 -25.64
CA ASP A 195 -0.84 13.67 -25.50
C ASP A 195 -1.63 13.36 -24.23
N ARG A 196 -2.71 14.13 -23.97
CA ARG A 196 -3.66 13.86 -22.86
C ARG A 196 -4.48 12.56 -23.02
N ARG A 197 -4.26 11.76 -24.08
CA ARG A 197 -5.03 10.55 -24.41
C ARG A 197 -4.29 9.23 -24.23
N ALA A 198 -2.98 9.24 -23.97
CA ALA A 198 -2.23 8.01 -23.75
C ALA A 198 -2.12 7.74 -22.24
N GLY A 199 -2.80 6.71 -21.74
CA GLY A 199 -2.59 6.18 -20.39
C GLY A 199 -1.14 5.71 -20.24
N LYS A 200 -0.25 6.64 -19.86
CA LYS A 200 1.22 6.47 -19.83
C LYS A 200 1.72 5.85 -18.52
N PHE A 201 0.82 5.61 -17.57
CA PHE A 201 1.10 4.93 -16.32
C PHE A 201 0.53 3.52 -16.37
N GLU A 202 1.33 2.57 -15.88
CA GLU A 202 1.00 1.15 -15.91
C GLU A 202 1.31 0.49 -14.58
N ALA A 203 0.45 -0.45 -14.18
CA ALA A 203 0.71 -1.37 -13.08
C ALA A 203 1.43 -2.58 -13.66
N LYS A 204 2.69 -2.79 -13.26
CA LYS A 204 3.54 -3.88 -13.79
C LYS A 204 3.42 -5.12 -12.92
N PHE A 205 3.22 -6.26 -13.56
CA PHE A 205 3.25 -7.58 -12.96
C PHE A 205 4.64 -8.16 -13.10
N PHE A 206 5.22 -8.61 -11.99
CA PHE A 206 6.48 -9.34 -11.98
C PHE A 206 6.28 -10.73 -11.42
N HIS A 207 6.94 -11.72 -12.00
CA HIS A 207 7.01 -13.04 -11.42
C HIS A 207 7.82 -12.99 -10.12
N LYS A 208 7.22 -13.45 -9.02
CA LYS A 208 7.78 -13.33 -7.67
C LYS A 208 9.17 -13.96 -7.53
N ILE A 209 9.37 -15.13 -8.12
CA ILE A 209 10.64 -15.89 -8.03
C ILE A 209 11.67 -15.43 -9.08
N LEU A 210 11.26 -15.38 -10.35
CA LEU A 210 12.12 -15.13 -11.52
C LEU A 210 12.50 -13.66 -11.70
N GLN A 211 11.77 -12.70 -11.12
CA GLN A 211 11.96 -11.24 -11.31
C GLN A 211 11.71 -10.74 -12.73
N GLU A 212 11.11 -11.56 -13.58
CA GLU A 212 10.74 -11.18 -14.95
C GLU A 212 9.41 -10.41 -14.95
N GLU A 213 9.33 -9.38 -15.79
CA GLU A 213 8.08 -8.69 -16.07
C GLU A 213 7.18 -9.61 -16.89
N ILE A 214 5.95 -9.85 -16.41
CA ILE A 214 4.96 -10.68 -17.07
C ILE A 214 4.16 -9.81 -18.04
N GLU A 215 3.50 -8.78 -17.50
CA GLU A 215 2.62 -7.89 -18.24
C GLU A 215 2.46 -6.55 -17.51
N GLY A 216 2.14 -5.48 -18.25
CA GLY A 216 1.80 -4.17 -17.70
C GLY A 216 0.35 -3.80 -18.03
N VAL A 217 -0.44 -3.52 -17.00
CA VAL A 217 -1.82 -3.03 -17.15
C VAL A 217 -1.79 -1.52 -17.36
N LYS A 218 -2.08 -1.11 -18.60
CA LYS A 218 -2.12 0.29 -19.04
C LYS A 218 -3.51 0.89 -18.92
N GLY A 219 -3.61 2.21 -19.02
CA GLY A 219 -4.89 2.93 -19.02
C GLY A 219 -4.99 3.99 -17.93
N HIS A 220 -3.99 4.09 -17.06
CA HIS A 220 -3.96 5.11 -16.00
C HIS A 220 -3.40 6.43 -16.56
N PHE A 221 -4.14 7.51 -16.32
CA PHE A 221 -3.82 8.86 -16.81
C PHE A 221 -2.92 9.65 -15.85
N GLY A 222 -2.83 9.22 -14.59
CA GLY A 222 -1.98 9.81 -13.56
C GLY A 222 -1.10 8.77 -12.85
N PRO A 223 -0.18 9.21 -12.00
CA PRO A 223 0.67 8.30 -11.22
C PRO A 223 -0.20 7.39 -10.35
N ILE A 224 0.18 6.10 -10.31
CA ILE A 224 -0.47 5.14 -9.44
C ILE A 224 -0.04 5.42 -8.00
N ASN A 225 -0.99 5.66 -7.11
CA ASN A 225 -0.76 6.06 -5.72
C ASN A 225 -1.06 4.94 -4.71
N ALA A 226 -1.99 4.04 -5.04
CA ALA A 226 -2.28 2.86 -4.23
C ALA A 226 -2.65 1.66 -5.09
N LEU A 227 -2.32 0.48 -4.57
CA LEU A 227 -2.64 -0.82 -5.12
C LEU A 227 -3.10 -1.70 -3.97
N ASP A 228 -4.10 -2.55 -4.21
CA ASP A 228 -4.53 -3.55 -3.24
C ASP A 228 -5.11 -4.78 -3.94
N PHE A 229 -4.94 -5.95 -3.33
CA PHE A 229 -5.54 -7.20 -3.80
C PHE A 229 -6.75 -7.54 -2.95
N ASN A 230 -7.80 -8.07 -3.59
CA ASN A 230 -8.86 -8.75 -2.87
C ASN A 230 -8.26 -9.96 -2.12
N PRO A 231 -8.67 -10.27 -0.88
CA PRO A 231 -8.18 -11.46 -0.17
C PRO A 231 -8.32 -12.79 -0.94
N ASP A 232 -9.30 -12.91 -1.85
CA ASP A 232 -9.44 -14.07 -2.73
C ASP A 232 -8.39 -14.16 -3.86
N GLY A 233 -7.60 -13.10 -4.07
CA GLY A 233 -6.57 -12.98 -5.09
C GLY A 233 -7.05 -12.88 -6.54
N ARG A 234 -8.37 -12.88 -6.78
CA ARG A 234 -8.94 -12.89 -8.14
C ARG A 234 -9.05 -11.50 -8.75
N ARG A 235 -8.92 -10.46 -7.93
CA ARG A 235 -9.14 -9.07 -8.29
C ARG A 235 -8.12 -8.18 -7.60
N PHE A 236 -7.74 -7.10 -8.27
CA PHE A 236 -6.95 -6.03 -7.66
C PHE A 236 -7.55 -4.67 -7.99
N GLY A 237 -7.33 -3.71 -7.10
CA GLY A 237 -7.70 -2.31 -7.26
C GLY A 237 -6.47 -1.46 -7.53
N VAL A 238 -6.63 -0.47 -8.41
CA VAL A 238 -5.62 0.55 -8.68
C VAL A 238 -6.23 1.93 -8.43
N MET A 239 -5.50 2.77 -7.71
CA MET A 239 -5.87 4.16 -7.47
C MET A 239 -4.84 5.10 -8.10
N ASN A 240 -5.32 6.06 -8.88
CA ASN A 240 -4.52 7.13 -9.48
C ASN A 240 -5.23 8.47 -9.28
N ASP A 241 -4.46 9.56 -9.31
CA ASP A 241 -5.04 10.90 -9.39
C ASP A 241 -5.57 11.12 -10.82
N GLU A 242 -6.78 11.68 -10.97
CA GLU A 242 -7.33 12.12 -12.25
C GLU A 242 -7.39 13.66 -12.26
N GLU A 243 -6.55 14.30 -13.09
CA GLU A 243 -6.72 15.72 -13.43
C GLU A 243 -7.40 15.85 -14.79
N VAL A 244 -8.65 16.35 -14.80
CA VAL A 244 -9.29 16.88 -16.01
C VAL A 244 -9.46 18.39 -15.83
N GLY A 245 -8.45 19.17 -16.28
CA GLY A 245 -8.47 20.64 -16.23
C GLY A 245 -7.90 21.24 -14.94
N THR A 246 -7.94 22.58 -14.82
CA THR A 246 -7.33 23.38 -13.73
C THR A 246 -7.99 23.22 -12.35
N SER A 247 -8.66 22.09 -12.12
CA SER A 247 -9.27 21.71 -10.87
C SER A 247 -9.06 20.20 -10.71
N VAL A 248 -8.41 19.79 -9.63
CA VAL A 248 -8.29 18.38 -9.24
C VAL A 248 -9.69 17.87 -8.90
N VAL A 249 -10.33 17.15 -9.82
CA VAL A 249 -11.66 16.58 -9.63
C VAL A 249 -11.52 15.10 -9.28
N GLY A 250 -11.17 14.81 -8.03
CA GLY A 250 -11.37 13.50 -7.41
C GLY A 250 -10.29 12.44 -7.68
N SER A 251 -10.03 11.62 -6.65
CA SER A 251 -9.31 10.35 -6.77
C SER A 251 -10.27 9.27 -7.26
N SER A 252 -10.04 8.69 -8.43
CA SER A 252 -10.88 7.63 -9.01
C SER A 252 -10.34 6.25 -8.60
N ILE A 253 -11.19 5.42 -8.00
CA ILE A 253 -10.88 4.01 -7.73
C ILE A 253 -11.24 3.22 -8.99
N TRP A 254 -10.24 2.74 -9.73
CA TRP A 254 -10.46 1.80 -10.82
C TRP A 254 -10.47 0.39 -10.24
N CYS A 255 -11.66 -0.21 -10.21
CA CYS A 255 -11.88 -1.55 -9.67
C CYS A 255 -11.84 -2.58 -10.82
N ILE A 256 -10.88 -3.51 -10.72
CA ILE A 256 -10.88 -4.88 -11.27
C ILE A 256 -10.44 -5.05 -12.72
N ALA A 257 -9.19 -5.51 -12.88
CA ALA A 257 -8.90 -6.59 -13.82
C ALA A 257 -9.02 -7.92 -13.07
N THR A 258 -9.79 -8.85 -13.63
CA THR A 258 -9.83 -10.26 -13.21
C THR A 258 -8.61 -10.97 -13.80
N LEU A 259 -7.88 -11.67 -12.94
CA LEU A 259 -6.86 -12.62 -13.38
C LEU A 259 -7.60 -13.93 -13.69
N ASP A 260 -7.96 -14.14 -14.95
CA ASP A 260 -8.44 -15.44 -15.46
C ASP A 260 -7.25 -16.31 -15.88
#